data_AF-A0A2X2CFT1-F1
#
_entry.id   AF-A0A2X2CFT1-F1
#
_cell.length_a   1.000
_cell.length_b   1.000
_cell.length_c   1.000
_cell.angle_alpha   90.00
_cell.angle_beta   90.00
_cell.angle_gamma   90.00
#
_symmetry.space_group_name_H-M   'P 1'
#
loop_
_entity.id
_entity.type
_entity.pdbx_description
1 polymer ?
#
loop_
_entity_poly.entity_id
_entity_poly.type
_entity_poly.pdbx_seq_one_letter_code
_entity_poly.pdbx_strand_id
1 'polypeptide(L)' 'MAKVAMTLTVKVAWWVRPYLYGLVLMSRLTGLEPDLDKVEAVVLKGLRVRP' A
#
# COMPACT_ATOMS: atom_id res chain seq x y z
N MET A 1 -4.44 -7.15 -34.95
CA MET A 1 -3.58 -6.70 -33.84
C MET A 1 -3.58 -7.78 -32.77
N ALA A 2 -2.43 -8.33 -32.39
CA ALA A 2 -2.37 -9.34 -31.34
C ALA A 2 -2.54 -8.66 -29.97
N LYS A 3 -3.40 -9.22 -29.10
CA LYS A 3 -3.64 -8.73 -27.73
C LYS A 3 -3.12 -9.77 -26.74
N VAL A 4 -2.13 -9.39 -25.95
CA VAL A 4 -1.64 -10.20 -24.82
C VAL A 4 -2.33 -9.70 -23.56
N ALA A 5 -2.96 -10.60 -22.81
CA ALA A 5 -3.57 -10.30 -21.51
C ALA A 5 -2.79 -11.04 -20.41
N MET A 6 -2.32 -10.30 -19.41
CA MET A 6 -1.70 -10.86 -18.20
C MET A 6 -2.60 -10.57 -17.00
N THR A 7 -2.84 -11.58 -16.17
CA THR A 7 -3.60 -11.43 -14.93
C THR A 7 -2.63 -11.47 -13.76
N LEU A 8 -2.43 -10.33 -13.08
CA LEU A 8 -1.58 -10.22 -11.91
C LEU A 8 -2.42 -10.33 -10.64
N THR A 9 -2.06 -11.25 -9.75
CA THR A 9 -2.70 -11.35 -8.44
C THR A 9 -1.84 -10.67 -7.38
N VAL A 10 -2.34 -9.57 -6.81
CA VAL A 10 -1.68 -8.87 -5.71
C VAL A 10 -2.29 -9.30 -4.39
N LYS A 11 -1.47 -9.88 -3.51
CA LYS A 11 -1.85 -10.18 -2.13
C LYS A 11 -1.39 -9.06 -1.22
N VAL A 12 -2.32 -8.53 -0.44
CA VAL A 12 -2.08 -7.50 0.57
C VAL A 12 -2.03 -8.17 1.95
N ALA A 13 -0.99 -7.92 2.72
CA ALA A 13 -0.89 -8.39 4.10
C ALA A 13 -1.97 -7.74 4.97
N TRP A 14 -2.53 -8.51 5.91
CA TRP A 14 -3.67 -8.09 6.74
C TRP A 14 -3.40 -6.80 7.52
N TRP A 15 -2.13 -6.52 7.85
CA TRP A 15 -1.71 -5.36 8.65
C TRP A 15 -1.64 -4.05 7.85
N VAL A 16 -1.59 -4.08 6.51
CA VAL A 16 -1.41 -2.87 5.67
C VAL A 16 -2.57 -1.91 5.83
N ARG A 17 -3.80 -2.44 5.84
CA ARG A 17 -5.02 -1.63 6.01
C ARG A 17 -5.06 -0.91 7.37
N PRO A 18 -4.95 -1.60 8.53
CA PRO A 18 -4.95 -0.91 9.82
C PRO A 18 -3.77 0.05 9.98
N TYR A 19 -2.60 -0.24 9.41
CA TYR A 19 -1.47 0.71 9.38
C TYR A 19 -1.84 2.02 8.67
N LEU A 20 -2.42 1.95 7.46
CA LEU A 20 -2.85 3.12 6.71
C LEU A 20 -3.94 3.92 7.44
N TYR A 21 -4.90 3.24 8.10
CA TYR A 21 -5.88 3.92 8.95
C TYR A 21 -5.23 4.67 10.11
N GLY A 22 -4.26 4.05 10.79
CA GLY A 22 -3.51 4.68 11.87
C GLY A 22 -2.70 5.88 11.38
N LEU A 23 -2.07 5.78 10.21
CA LEU A 23 -1.34 6.87 9.57
C LEU A 23 -2.26 8.06 9.25
N VAL A 24 -3.42 7.80 8.64
CA VAL A 24 -4.42 8.85 8.34
C VAL A 24 -4.94 9.50 9.62
N LEU A 25 -5.20 8.70 10.66
CA LEU A 25 -5.62 9.23 11.96
C LEU A 25 -4.53 10.15 12.55
N MET A 26 -3.27 9.72 12.55
CA MET A 26 -2.15 10.52 13.06
C MET A 26 -1.92 11.79 12.24
N SER A 27 -2.06 11.73 10.91
CA SER A 27 -1.99 12.91 10.04
C SER A 27 -3.11 13.90 10.38
N ARG A 28 -4.34 13.44 10.62
CA ARG A 28 -5.45 14.29 11.05
C ARG A 28 -5.27 14.89 12.44
N LEU A 29 -4.67 14.13 13.36
CA LEU A 29 -4.46 14.58 14.75
C LEU A 29 -3.32 15.59 14.85
N THR A 30 -2.24 15.39 14.09
CA THR A 30 -1.05 16.25 14.14
C THR A 30 -1.09 17.40 13.13
N GLY A 31 -1.95 17.31 12.12
CA GLY A 31 -1.98 18.24 10.98
C GLY A 31 -0.79 18.10 10.03
N LEU A 32 0.07 17.10 10.24
CA LEU A 32 1.26 16.86 9.41
C LEU A 32 0.93 15.89 8.28
N GLU A 33 1.54 16.14 7.12
CA GLU A 33 1.47 15.21 6.00
C GLU A 33 2.45 14.05 6.23
N PRO A 34 2.00 12.80 6.00
CA PRO A 34 2.89 11.66 6.08
C PRO A 34 3.86 11.67 4.89
N ASP A 35 5.11 11.33 5.18
CA ASP A 35 6.15 11.11 4.18
C ASP A 35 5.79 9.90 3.31
N LEU A 36 5.31 10.16 2.09
CA LEU A 36 4.75 9.14 1.20
C LEU A 36 5.81 8.13 0.75
N ASP A 37 7.06 8.54 0.58
CA ASP A 37 8.15 7.63 0.18
C ASP A 37 8.40 6.57 1.26
N LYS A 38 8.35 6.97 2.53
CA LYS A 38 8.46 6.02 3.66
C LYS A 38 7.25 5.11 3.77
N VAL A 39 6.06 5.67 3.57
CA VAL A 39 4.80 4.91 3.62
C VAL A 39 4.78 3.86 2.51
N GLU A 40 5.19 4.22 1.30
CA GLU A 40 5.32 3.30 0.18
C GLU A 40 6.30 2.17 0.51
N ALA A 41 7.49 2.48 1.02
CA ALA A 41 8.48 1.48 1.40
C ALA A 41 7.97 0.50 2.47
N VAL A 42 7.10 0.95 3.38
CA VAL A 42 6.42 0.08 4.34
C VAL A 42 5.35 -0.76 3.65
N VAL A 43 4.43 -0.14 2.92
CA VAL A 43 3.32 -0.81 2.25
C VAL A 43 3.80 -1.88 1.27
N LEU A 44 4.87 -1.62 0.52
CA LEU A 44 5.48 -2.59 -0.40
C LEU A 44 5.92 -3.88 0.30
N LYS A 45 6.38 -3.83 1.56
CA LYS A 45 6.70 -5.05 2.34
C LYS A 45 5.47 -5.91 2.63
N GLY A 46 4.30 -5.28 2.65
CA GLY A 46 3.01 -5.94 2.81
C GLY A 46 2.38 -6.40 1.50
N LEU A 47 2.93 -6.02 0.34
CA LEU A 47 2.43 -6.43 -0.97
C LEU A 47 3.24 -7.63 -1.47
N ARG A 48 2.53 -8.67 -1.92
CA ARG A 48 3.13 -9.82 -2.61
C ARG A 48 2.46 -9.98 -3.96
N VAL A 49 3.24 -9.83 -5.02
CA VAL A 49 2.78 -10.12 -6.38
C VAL A 49 2.98 -11.61 -6.64
N ARG A 50 1.92 -12.28 -7.12
CA ARG A 50 2.04 -13.62 -7.69
C ARG A 50 1.90 -13.52 -9.21
N PRO A 51 2.84 -14.12 -9.96
CA PRO A 51 2.74 -14.23 -11.42
C PRO A 51 1.57 -15.14 -11.83
#